data_AF-A0A3P9P177-F1
#
_entry.id   AF-A0A3P9P177-F1
#
_cell.length_a   1.000
_cell.length_b   1.000
_cell.length_c   1.000
_cell.angle_alpha   90.00
_cell.angle_beta   90.00
_cell.angle_gamma   90.00
#
_symmetry.space_group_name_H-M   'P 1'
#
loop_
_entity.id
_entity.type
_entity.pdbx_description
1 polymer ?
#
loop_
_entity_poly.entity_id
_entity_poly.type
_entity_poly.pdbx_seq_one_letter_code
_entity_poly.pdbx_strand_id
1 'polypeptide(L)'
;NIYLLVVVTLISVLQNFFAQKVERECKNRNTSGSAFQRVSCARNCMDAYPTFLAVMWCAGVCLSQPAAFAGIIYLLVRQKYFIGYLGQSSQTPGYLFGKRIISFLSLMCVVGIFNYLLWRYYGSDYKEYVETITNAASALLLLP
;
A
#
# COMPACT_ATOMS: atom_id res chain seq x y z
N ASN A 1 -12.08 9.09 3.04
CA ASN A 1 -12.62 9.23 1.67
C ASN A 1 -12.02 8.12 0.80
N ILE A 2 -12.73 6.99 0.65
CA ILE A 2 -12.17 5.73 0.10
C ILE A 2 -11.97 5.75 -1.41
N TYR A 3 -12.65 6.69 -2.10
CA TYR A 3 -12.64 6.79 -3.56
C TYR A 3 -11.23 6.97 -4.15
N LEU A 4 -10.34 7.68 -3.45
CA LEU A 4 -8.93 7.82 -3.86
C LEU A 4 -8.20 6.48 -3.88
N LEU A 5 -8.41 5.61 -2.88
CA LEU A 5 -7.86 4.25 -2.87
C LEU A 5 -8.40 3.44 -4.04
N VAL A 6 -9.70 3.53 -4.30
CA VAL A 6 -10.36 2.83 -5.41
C VAL A 6 -9.76 3.27 -6.76
N VAL A 7 -9.58 4.58 -6.98
CA VAL A 7 -8.96 5.11 -8.20
C VAL A 7 -7.53 4.60 -8.37
N VAL A 8 -6.72 4.60 -7.30
CA VAL A 8 -5.35 4.06 -7.35
C VAL A 8 -5.36 2.56 -7.64
N THR A 9 -6.32 1.83 -7.09
CA THR A 9 -6.50 0.39 -7.34
C THR A 9 -6.89 0.12 -8.80
N LEU A 10 -7.78 0.92 -9.39
CA LEU A 10 -8.16 0.79 -10.80
C LEU A 10 -6.97 1.07 -11.74
N ILE A 11 -6.18 2.11 -11.45
CA ILE A 11 -4.97 2.43 -12.23
C ILE A 11 -3.95 1.28 -12.09
N SER A 12 -3.77 0.73 -10.89
CA SER A 12 -2.81 -0.35 -10.64
C SER A 12 -3.17 -1.65 -11.38
N VAL A 13 -4.46 -1.96 -11.49
CA VAL A 13 -4.98 -3.10 -12.28
C VAL A 13 -4.69 -2.89 -13.78
N LEU A 14 -4.95 -1.70 -14.31
CA LEU A 14 -4.65 -1.38 -15.72
C LEU A 14 -3.17 -1.58 -16.03
N GLN A 15 -2.27 -1.10 -15.17
CA GLN A 15 -0.83 -1.31 -15.34
C GLN A 15 -0.43 -2.80 -15.28
N ASN A 16 -1.10 -3.59 -14.44
CA ASN A 16 -0.85 -5.02 -14.33
C ASN A 16 -1.33 -5.79 -15.58
N PHE A 17 -2.44 -5.37 -16.18
CA PHE A 17 -2.94 -5.92 -17.44
C PHE A 17 -1.94 -5.69 -18.58
N PHE A 18 -1.36 -4.49 -18.68
CA PHE A 18 -0.29 -4.22 -19.64
C PHE A 18 0.93 -5.11 -19.42
N ALA A 19 1.36 -5.31 -18.17
CA ALA A 19 2.49 -6.19 -17.84
C ALA A 19 2.23 -7.65 -18.26
N GLN A 20 1.03 -8.17 -17.99
CA GLN A 20 0.62 -9.52 -18.42
C GLN A 20 0.56 -9.66 -19.94
N LYS A 21 0.07 -8.62 -20.64
CA LYS A 21 0.04 -8.64 -22.12
C LYS A 21 1.45 -8.71 -22.69
N VAL A 22 2.39 -7.93 -22.14
CA VAL A 22 3.80 -7.95 -22.54
C VAL A 22 4.45 -9.30 -22.26
N GLU A 23 4.16 -9.94 -21.12
CA GLU A 23 4.63 -11.31 -20.82
C GLU A 23 4.16 -12.30 -21.88
N ARG A 24 2.87 -12.28 -22.24
CA ARG A 24 2.30 -13.19 -23.26
C ARG A 24 2.91 -12.97 -24.63
N GLU A 25 3.04 -11.72 -25.06
CA GLU A 25 3.62 -11.39 -26.36
C GLU A 25 5.11 -11.79 -26.45
N CYS A 26 5.87 -11.65 -25.35
CA CYS A 26 7.27 -12.08 -25.32
C CYS A 26 7.40 -13.61 -25.28
N LYS A 27 6.53 -14.33 -24.54
CA LYS A 27 6.52 -15.79 -24.49
C LYS A 27 6.20 -16.42 -25.85
N ASN A 28 5.27 -15.81 -26.61
CA ASN A 28 4.90 -16.30 -27.94
C ASN A 28 5.99 -16.08 -29.01
N ARG A 29 6.94 -15.17 -28.77
CA ARG A 29 7.96 -14.81 -29.77
C ARG A 29 9.26 -15.62 -29.70
N ASN A 30 9.42 -16.61 -28.81
CA ASN A 30 10.60 -17.50 -28.70
C ASN A 30 11.96 -16.77 -28.95
N THR A 31 12.15 -15.58 -28.37
CA THR A 31 13.26 -14.70 -28.75
C THR A 31 14.30 -14.54 -27.65
N SER A 32 15.55 -14.52 -28.10
CA SER A 32 16.81 -14.40 -27.39
C SER A 32 16.89 -13.26 -26.37
N GLY A 33 17.63 -13.50 -25.27
CA GLY A 33 18.24 -12.53 -24.34
C GLY A 33 17.38 -11.39 -23.79
N SER A 34 17.08 -10.39 -24.62
CA SER A 34 16.36 -9.17 -24.24
C SER A 34 14.87 -9.40 -23.95
N ALA A 35 14.22 -10.35 -24.64
CA ALA A 35 12.84 -10.72 -24.37
C ALA A 35 12.71 -11.53 -23.06
N PHE A 36 13.70 -12.37 -22.74
CA PHE A 36 13.75 -13.12 -21.48
C PHE A 36 13.82 -12.19 -20.26
N GLN A 37 14.65 -11.13 -20.34
CA GLN A 37 14.75 -10.13 -19.27
C GLN A 37 13.45 -9.34 -19.09
N ARG A 38 12.70 -9.09 -20.18
CA ARG A 38 11.36 -8.46 -20.12
C ARG A 38 10.31 -9.37 -19.48
N VAL A 39 10.33 -10.67 -19.77
CA VAL A 39 9.43 -11.69 -19.15
C VAL A 39 9.73 -11.84 -17.66
N SER A 40 11.01 -11.97 -17.29
CA SER A 40 11.43 -12.04 -15.88
C SER A 40 11.02 -10.79 -15.08
N CYS A 41 11.14 -9.61 -15.70
CA CYS A 41 10.71 -8.34 -15.12
C CYS A 41 9.19 -8.24 -14.93
N ALA A 42 8.41 -8.59 -15.96
CA ALA A 42 6.94 -8.63 -15.88
C ALA A 42 6.48 -9.56 -14.75
N ARG A 43 7.14 -10.71 -14.60
CA ARG A 43 6.87 -11.67 -13.53
C ARG A 43 7.18 -11.13 -12.13
N ASN A 44 8.35 -10.51 -11.93
CA ASN A 44 8.69 -9.86 -10.65
C ASN A 44 7.70 -8.74 -10.27
N CYS A 45 7.23 -7.97 -11.25
CA CYS A 45 6.22 -6.94 -11.04
C CYS A 45 4.85 -7.51 -10.67
N MET A 46 4.50 -8.68 -11.21
CA MET A 46 3.26 -9.39 -10.88
C MET A 46 3.32 -10.03 -9.50
N ASP A 47 4.47 -10.56 -9.08
CA ASP A 47 4.64 -11.20 -7.77
C ASP A 47 4.61 -10.19 -6.61
N ALA A 48 5.10 -8.96 -6.82
CA ALA A 48 5.07 -7.90 -5.80
C ALA A 48 3.72 -7.15 -5.72
N TYR A 49 2.84 -7.33 -6.70
CA TYR A 49 1.57 -6.60 -6.82
C TYR A 49 0.55 -6.91 -5.71
N PRO A 50 0.31 -8.18 -5.32
CA PRO A 50 -0.62 -8.52 -4.24
C PRO A 50 -0.19 -7.91 -2.90
N THR A 51 1.10 -7.97 -2.61
CA THR A 51 1.69 -7.40 -1.39
C THR A 51 1.50 -5.89 -1.34
N PHE A 52 1.74 -5.18 -2.46
CA PHE A 52 1.47 -3.75 -2.56
C PHE A 52 -0.01 -3.41 -2.32
N LEU A 53 -0.92 -4.16 -2.95
CA LEU A 53 -2.36 -3.95 -2.81
C LEU A 53 -2.80 -4.10 -1.34
N ALA A 54 -2.36 -5.18 -0.69
CA ALA A 54 -2.69 -5.46 0.71
C ALA A 54 -2.20 -4.34 1.63
N VAL A 55 -0.94 -3.93 1.50
CA VAL A 55 -0.36 -2.89 2.36
C VAL A 55 -0.98 -1.52 2.09
N MET A 56 -1.27 -1.17 0.83
CA MET A 56 -1.95 0.09 0.50
C MET A 56 -3.35 0.16 1.10
N TRP A 57 -4.13 -0.92 1.01
CA TRP A 57 -5.48 -0.97 1.56
C TRP A 57 -5.47 -0.90 3.08
N CYS A 58 -4.58 -1.65 3.75
CA CYS A 58 -4.42 -1.55 5.20
C CYS A 58 -3.99 -0.14 5.63
N ALA A 59 -3.00 0.47 4.97
CA ALA A 59 -2.55 1.82 5.28
C ALA A 59 -3.63 2.88 4.99
N GLY A 60 -4.40 2.75 3.90
CA GLY A 60 -5.42 3.71 3.51
C GLY A 60 -6.67 3.67 4.38
N VAL A 61 -7.03 2.50 4.91
CA VAL A 61 -8.12 2.35 5.87
C VAL A 61 -7.70 2.88 7.25
N CYS A 62 -6.46 2.63 7.68
CA CYS A 62 -5.99 3.03 9.02
C CYS A 62 -5.52 4.50 9.12
N LEU A 63 -4.99 5.11 8.05
CA LEU A 63 -4.23 6.38 8.14
C LEU A 63 -4.67 7.50 7.19
N SER A 64 -5.84 7.38 6.54
CA SER A 64 -6.42 8.42 5.67
C SER A 64 -5.63 8.74 4.38
N GLN A 65 -5.94 9.86 3.71
CA GLN A 65 -5.50 10.27 2.35
C GLN A 65 -4.00 10.13 2.00
N PRO A 66 -3.02 10.27 2.92
CA PRO A 66 -1.59 10.16 2.59
C PRO A 66 -1.20 8.80 1.97
N ALA A 67 -1.90 7.73 2.33
CA ALA A 67 -1.66 6.40 1.76
C ALA A 67 -2.00 6.34 0.26
N ALA A 68 -3.05 7.05 -0.17
CA ALA A 68 -3.42 7.13 -1.59
C ALA A 68 -2.35 7.88 -2.38
N PHE A 69 -1.82 8.98 -1.82
CA PHE A 69 -0.73 9.75 -2.45
C PHE A 69 0.55 8.91 -2.60
N ALA A 70 0.93 8.16 -1.55
CA ALA A 70 2.05 7.23 -1.62
C ALA A 70 1.81 6.10 -2.64
N GLY A 71 0.57 5.61 -2.76
CA GLY A 71 0.15 4.66 -3.80
C GLY A 71 0.28 5.22 -5.22
N ILE A 72 -0.06 6.48 -5.46
CA ILE A 72 0.14 7.16 -6.76
C ILE A 72 1.63 7.24 -7.10
N ILE A 73 2.46 7.65 -6.14
CA ILE A 73 3.93 7.71 -6.34
C ILE A 73 4.49 6.34 -6.69
N TYR A 74 4.05 5.27 -6.02
CA TYR A 74 4.44 3.91 -6.36
C TYR A 74 4.12 3.55 -7.81
N LEU A 75 2.91 3.89 -8.28
CA LEU A 75 2.48 3.61 -9.65
C LEU A 75 3.28 4.38 -10.69
N LEU A 76 3.66 5.64 -10.41
CA LEU A 76 4.52 6.43 -11.31
C LEU A 76 5.93 5.83 -11.41
N VAL A 77 6.49 5.39 -10.29
CA VAL A 77 7.81 4.72 -10.27
C VAL A 77 7.74 3.38 -11.01
N ARG A 78 6.66 2.61 -10.85
CA ARG A 78 6.42 1.36 -11.58
C ARG A 78 6.31 1.59 -13.09
N GLN A 79 5.63 2.65 -13.53
CA GLN A 79 5.54 3.01 -14.95
C GLN A 79 6.90 3.44 -15.52
N LYS A 80 7.66 4.29 -14.82
CA LYS A 80 9.00 4.67 -15.26
C LYS A 80 9.96 3.47 -15.30
N TYR A 81 9.82 2.53 -14.37
CA TYR A 81 10.56 1.27 -14.40
C TYR A 81 10.20 0.45 -15.64
N PHE A 82 8.90 0.30 -15.94
CA PHE A 82 8.44 -0.48 -17.09
C PHE A 82 8.89 0.14 -18.43
N ILE A 83 8.80 1.47 -18.57
CA ILE A 83 9.24 2.22 -19.76
C ILE A 83 10.76 2.18 -19.92
N GLY A 84 11.51 2.33 -18.82
CA GLY A 84 12.98 2.28 -18.85
C GLY A 84 13.53 0.94 -19.34
N TYR A 85 12.88 -0.18 -18.97
CA TYR A 85 13.27 -1.52 -19.44
C TYR A 85 12.91 -1.80 -20.91
N LEU A 86 11.95 -1.08 -21.48
CA LEU A 86 11.64 -1.17 -22.91
C LEU A 86 12.69 -0.44 -23.76
N GLY A 87 13.31 0.61 -23.21
CA GLY A 87 14.28 1.48 -23.91
C GLY A 87 15.75 1.05 -23.84
N GLN A 88 16.23 0.45 -22.75
CA GLN A 88 17.65 0.06 -22.59
C GLN A 88 17.85 -1.20 -21.72
N SER A 89 18.80 -2.05 -22.11
CA SER A 89 19.05 -3.40 -21.54
C SER A 89 19.70 -3.43 -20.15
N SER A 90 19.93 -2.30 -19.49
CA SER A 90 20.74 -2.27 -18.28
C SER A 90 20.33 -1.13 -17.36
N GLN A 91 19.32 -1.32 -16.51
CA GLN A 91 19.18 -0.45 -15.34
C GLN A 91 18.38 -1.11 -14.21
N THR A 92 19.10 -1.46 -13.16
CA THR A 92 18.68 -1.90 -11.82
C THR A 92 18.10 -0.83 -10.85
N PRO A 93 18.03 0.50 -11.11
CA PRO A 93 17.68 1.47 -10.07
C PRO A 93 16.18 1.54 -9.78
N GLY A 94 15.28 1.24 -10.73
CA GLY A 94 13.84 1.35 -10.50
C GLY A 94 13.27 0.23 -9.60
N TYR A 95 13.87 -0.96 -9.59
CA TYR A 95 13.48 -2.06 -8.71
C TYR A 95 13.80 -1.75 -7.24
N LEU A 96 14.99 -1.21 -6.97
CA LEU A 96 15.39 -0.74 -5.64
C LEU A 96 14.49 0.39 -5.13
N PHE A 97 14.08 1.30 -6.02
CA PHE A 97 13.14 2.37 -5.69
C PHE A 97 11.74 1.85 -5.36
N GLY A 98 11.21 0.92 -6.14
CA GLY A 98 9.93 0.26 -5.84
C GLY A 98 9.97 -0.47 -4.49
N LYS A 99 11.07 -1.15 -4.16
CA LYS A 99 11.26 -1.83 -2.88
C LYS A 99 11.25 -0.86 -1.69
N ARG A 100 11.88 0.31 -1.82
CA ARG A 100 11.86 1.37 -0.79
C ARG A 100 10.46 1.91 -0.55
N ILE A 101 9.65 2.06 -1.60
CA ILE A 101 8.28 2.56 -1.47
C ILE A 101 7.37 1.53 -0.78
N ILE A 102 7.49 0.24 -1.11
CA ILE A 102 6.77 -0.82 -0.40
C ILE A 102 7.17 -0.86 1.07
N SER A 103 8.47 -0.71 1.37
CA SER A 103 8.95 -0.62 2.75
C SER A 103 8.35 0.58 3.50
N PHE A 104 8.22 1.73 2.85
CA PHE A 104 7.62 2.92 3.43
C PHE A 104 6.11 2.75 3.68
N LEU A 105 5.39 2.17 2.72
CA LEU A 105 3.98 1.81 2.88
C LEU A 105 3.76 0.82 4.03
N SER A 106 4.65 -0.16 4.18
CA SER A 106 4.59 -1.14 5.28
C SER A 106 4.77 -0.47 6.65
N LEU A 107 5.76 0.42 6.79
CA LEU A 107 5.96 1.20 8.02
C LEU A 107 4.73 2.05 8.35
N MET A 108 4.13 2.72 7.36
CA MET A 108 2.91 3.48 7.58
C MET A 108 1.75 2.58 8.04
N CYS A 109 1.59 1.39 7.45
CA CYS A 109 0.60 0.42 7.92
C CYS A 109 0.80 0.06 9.40
N VAL A 110 2.04 -0.24 9.82
CA VAL A 110 2.37 -0.55 11.22
C VAL A 110 2.04 0.62 12.15
N VAL A 111 2.41 1.85 11.78
CA VAL A 111 2.08 3.05 12.54
C VAL A 111 0.57 3.25 12.66
N GLY A 112 -0.20 2.96 11.60
CA GLY A 112 -1.65 3.09 11.60
C GLY A 112 -2.34 2.11 12.53
N ILE A 113 -1.90 0.86 12.51
CA ILE A 113 -2.37 -0.17 13.44
C ILE A 113 -2.04 0.22 14.89
N PHE A 114 -0.82 0.71 15.13
CA PHE A 114 -0.41 1.14 16.47
C PHE A 114 -1.24 2.34 16.96
N ASN A 115 -1.54 3.31 16.10
CA ASN A 115 -2.37 4.45 16.44
C ASN A 115 -3.82 4.03 16.75
N TYR A 116 -4.39 3.12 15.97
CA TYR A 116 -5.72 2.55 16.22
C TYR A 116 -5.78 1.80 17.56
N LEU A 117 -4.77 0.97 17.85
CA LEU A 117 -4.68 0.25 19.12
C LEU A 117 -4.54 1.21 20.30
N LEU A 118 -3.65 2.21 20.20
CA LEU A 118 -3.50 3.24 21.23
C LEU A 118 -4.81 3.97 21.48
N TRP A 119 -5.50 4.43 20.44
CA TRP A 119 -6.80 5.09 20.59
C TRP A 119 -7.83 4.17 21.26
N ARG A 120 -7.84 2.89 20.92
CA ARG A 120 -8.79 1.92 21.49
C ARG A 120 -8.51 1.62 22.96
N TYR A 121 -7.23 1.50 23.35
CA TYR A 121 -6.81 1.31 24.74
C TYR A 121 -7.07 2.57 25.56
N TYR A 122 -6.51 3.73 25.15
CA TYR A 122 -6.72 5.00 25.83
C TYR A 122 -8.21 5.39 25.92
N GLY A 123 -9.00 5.11 24.88
CA GLY A 123 -10.44 5.36 24.91
C GLY A 123 -11.19 4.43 25.87
N SER A 124 -10.72 3.19 26.06
CA SER A 124 -11.28 2.26 27.04
C SER A 124 -10.99 2.73 28.47
N ASP A 125 -9.72 3.05 28.75
CA ASP A 125 -9.28 3.54 30.06
C ASP A 125 -9.96 4.86 30.42
N TYR A 126 -10.10 5.77 29.45
CA TYR A 126 -10.79 7.05 29.67
C TYR A 126 -12.28 6.86 29.97
N LYS A 127 -12.95 5.95 29.25
CA LYS A 127 -14.37 5.66 29.47
C LYS A 127 -14.60 5.08 30.86
N GLU A 128 -13.79 4.10 31.26
CA GLU A 128 -13.85 3.47 32.57
C GLU A 128 -13.57 4.48 33.71
N TYR A 129 -12.59 5.37 33.51
CA TYR A 129 -12.27 6.44 34.46
C TYR A 129 -13.42 7.45 34.63
N VAL A 130 -14.01 7.92 33.53
CA VAL A 130 -15.15 8.86 33.57
C VAL A 130 -16.38 8.23 34.19
N GLU A 131 -16.65 6.96 33.90
CA GLU A 131 -17.77 6.20 34.48
C GLU A 131 -17.60 6.03 36.00
N THR A 132 -16.37 5.76 36.46
CA THR A 132 -16.04 5.67 37.89
C THR A 132 -16.24 7.00 38.61
N ILE A 133 -15.76 8.11 38.04
CA ILE A 133 -15.94 9.45 38.63
C ILE A 133 -17.42 9.83 38.64
N THR A 134 -18.15 9.54 37.57
CA THR A 134 -19.58 9.88 37.45
C THR A 134 -20.38 9.11 38.50
N ASN A 135 -20.13 7.82 38.68
CA ASN A 135 -20.79 7.01 39.72
C ASN A 135 -20.48 7.51 41.14
N ALA A 136 -19.22 7.87 41.41
CA ALA A 136 -18.82 8.44 42.70
C ALA A 136 -19.48 9.80 42.96
N ALA A 137 -19.55 10.67 41.95
CA ALA A 137 -20.21 11.97 42.05
C ALA A 137 -21.73 11.84 42.23
N SER A 138 -22.37 10.89 41.53
CA SER A 138 -23.79 10.58 41.72
C SER A 138 -24.10 10.10 43.13
N ALA A 139 -23.25 9.25 43.71
CA ALA A 139 -23.41 8.81 45.10
C ALA A 139 -23.26 9.96 46.10
N LEU A 140 -22.35 10.90 45.84
CA LEU A 140 -22.14 12.09 46.68
C LEU A 140 -23.31 13.09 46.60
N LEU A 141 -23.90 13.27 45.42
CA LEU A 141 -25.06 14.14 45.22
C LEU A 141 -26.35 13.62 45.86
N LEU A 142 -26.40 12.33 46.21
CA LEU A 142 -27.54 11.69 46.89
C LEU A 142 -27.47 11.79 48.42
N LEU A 143 -26.39 12.32 48.98
CA LEU A 143 -26.30 12.59 50.42
C LEU A 143 -27.13 13.86 50.76
N PRO A 144 -27.98 13.80 51.79
CA PRO A 144 -28.94 14.86 52.15
C PRO A 144 -28.28 16.11 52.75
#